data_AF-A0A7J8F466-F1
#
_entry.id   AF-A0A7J8F466-F1
#
_cell.length_a   1.000
_cell.length_b   1.000
_cell.length_c   1.000
_cell.angle_alpha   90.00
_cell.angle_beta   90.00
_cell.angle_gamma   90.00
#
_symmetry.space_group_name_H-M   'P 1'
#
loop_
_entity.id
_entity.type
_entity.pdbx_description
1 polymer ?
#
loop_
_entity_poly.entity_id
_entity_poly.type
_entity_poly.pdbx_seq_one_letter_code
_entity_poly.pdbx_strand_id
1 'polypeptide(L)'
;MSIFTPTNQIRLTNVAVVRMKRAGKRFEIACYKNKVVGWRSGVEKDLDEVLQTHSVFVNVSKGQVAKKEDLISAFGTDDQTEICKQILTKGEVQVSDKERHTQLEQMFRDIATIVADKCVNPETKRPYTVILIERAMKDIHYSVKTNKSTKQQALEVIKQLKEKMKIERAHMRLRFILPVNEGKKLKEKLKPLIKVIESEDYSQQLEIVCLIDPGCFREIDELIKKETKGKGSLEVLNLKDVEEGDEKFE
;
A
#
# COMPACT_ATOMS: atom_id res chain seq x y z
N MET A 1 9.02 50.50 29.71
CA MET A 1 7.67 50.12 30.19
C MET A 1 7.55 48.63 30.06
N SER A 2 7.55 47.91 31.19
CA SER A 2 7.46 46.45 31.22
C SER A 2 5.99 46.05 31.22
N ILE A 3 5.56 45.35 30.17
CA ILE A 3 4.18 44.90 30.00
C ILE A 3 3.96 43.72 30.96
N PHE A 4 3.15 43.93 32.00
CA PHE A 4 2.81 42.99 33.08
C PHE A 4 1.53 42.21 32.75
N THR A 5 1.41 41.73 31.51
CA THR A 5 0.40 40.75 31.12
C THR A 5 1.13 39.66 30.35
N PRO A 6 0.82 38.37 30.55
CA PRO A 6 1.33 37.34 29.65
C PRO A 6 0.88 37.75 28.24
N THR A 7 1.85 38.00 27.37
CA THR A 7 1.59 38.39 25.98
C THR A 7 0.60 37.40 25.42
N ASN A 8 -0.57 37.87 24.98
CA ASN A 8 -1.71 37.05 24.60
C ASN A 8 -1.40 36.24 23.32
N GLN A 9 -0.52 35.25 23.43
CA GLN A 9 -0.12 34.35 22.36
C GLN A 9 -1.18 33.26 22.29
N ILE A 10 -2.21 33.52 21.48
CA ILE A 10 -3.17 32.50 21.07
C ILE A 10 -2.41 31.54 20.16
N ARG A 11 -1.87 30.48 20.74
CA ARG A 11 -1.27 29.39 19.98
C ARG A 11 -2.40 28.50 19.50
N LEU A 12 -2.56 28.43 18.19
CA LEU A 12 -3.42 27.45 17.53
C LEU A 12 -2.91 26.04 17.87
N THR A 13 -3.46 25.45 18.92
CA THR A 13 -3.13 24.09 19.37
C THR A 13 -3.77 23.07 18.42
N ASN A 14 -2.97 22.12 17.94
CA ASN A 14 -3.37 20.97 17.12
C ASN A 14 -3.85 21.24 15.69
N VAL A 15 -3.24 22.19 14.99
CA VAL A 15 -3.55 22.47 13.58
C VAL A 15 -2.70 21.66 12.61
N ALA A 16 -3.29 21.20 11.50
CA ALA A 16 -2.53 20.80 10.33
C ALA A 16 -2.17 22.03 9.51
N VAL A 17 -0.96 22.05 8.98
CA VAL A 17 -0.50 23.12 8.10
C VAL A 17 -0.41 22.55 6.69
N VAL A 18 -1.11 23.14 5.73
CA VAL A 18 -0.90 22.83 4.31
C VAL A 18 -0.07 23.94 3.70
N ARG A 19 1.03 23.58 3.06
CA ARG A 19 2.02 24.52 2.54
C ARG A 19 2.10 24.47 1.03
N MET A 20 2.19 25.63 0.41
CA MET A 20 2.42 25.80 -1.02
C MET A 20 3.54 26.82 -1.25
N LYS A 21 4.44 26.54 -2.19
CA LYS A 21 5.48 27.48 -2.60
C LYS A 21 5.17 27.97 -4.01
N ARG A 22 4.96 29.28 -4.18
CA ARG A 22 4.63 29.90 -5.47
C ARG A 22 5.25 31.30 -5.54
N ALA A 23 5.73 31.69 -6.72
CA ALA A 23 6.39 32.99 -6.93
C ALA A 23 7.50 33.32 -5.91
N GLY A 24 8.31 32.31 -5.53
CA GLY A 24 9.40 32.46 -4.56
C GLY A 24 8.96 32.59 -3.10
N LYS A 25 7.67 32.78 -2.82
CA LYS A 25 7.10 32.93 -1.47
C LYS A 25 6.47 31.62 -0.99
N ARG A 26 6.40 31.46 0.34
CA ARG A 26 5.73 30.34 1.00
C ARG A 26 4.38 30.82 1.50
N PHE A 27 3.35 30.03 1.25
CA PHE A 27 2.00 30.24 1.74
C PHE A 27 1.55 28.99 2.49
N GLU A 28 0.89 29.20 3.61
CA GLU A 28 0.48 28.19 4.56
C GLU A 28 -0.95 28.46 5.00
N ILE A 29 -1.74 27.41 5.18
CA ILE A 29 -3.11 27.49 5.69
C ILE A 29 -3.28 26.58 6.90
N ALA A 30 -4.08 27.02 7.86
CA ALA A 30 -4.42 26.27 9.05
C ALA A 30 -5.70 25.45 8.83
N CYS A 31 -5.57 24.14 8.83
CA CYS A 31 -6.66 23.19 8.60
C CYS A 31 -6.79 22.22 9.76
N TYR A 32 -7.95 21.57 9.87
CA TYR A 32 -8.11 20.43 10.77
C TYR A 32 -7.46 19.17 10.18
N LYS A 33 -6.72 18.43 11.02
CA LYS A 33 -5.87 17.30 10.60
C LYS A 33 -6.61 16.21 9.82
N ASN A 34 -7.76 15.75 10.32
CA ASN A 34 -8.51 14.65 9.71
C ASN A 34 -9.23 15.07 8.41
N LYS A 35 -9.55 16.37 8.28
CA LYS A 35 -10.33 16.93 7.17
C LYS A 35 -9.53 17.07 5.88
N VAL A 36 -8.22 17.33 5.96
CA VAL A 36 -7.36 17.52 4.78
C VAL A 36 -7.31 16.26 3.90
N VAL A 37 -7.31 15.08 4.52
CA VAL A 37 -7.34 13.80 3.79
C VAL A 37 -8.71 13.59 3.14
N GLY A 38 -9.81 13.83 3.87
CA GLY A 38 -11.18 13.74 3.36
C GLY A 38 -11.44 14.67 2.16
N TRP A 39 -10.91 15.90 2.21
CA TRP A 39 -10.98 16.85 1.11
C TRP A 39 -10.27 16.34 -0.15
N ARG A 40 -9.08 15.75 -0.02
CA ARG A 40 -8.35 15.16 -1.17
C ARG A 40 -9.03 13.93 -1.73
N SER A 41 -9.67 13.15 -0.88
CA SER A 41 -10.48 12.01 -1.28
C SER A 41 -11.83 12.42 -1.88
N GLY A 42 -12.20 13.70 -1.85
CA GLY A 42 -13.45 14.23 -2.38
C GLY A 42 -14.69 13.93 -1.54
N VAL A 43 -14.50 13.48 -0.30
CA VAL A 43 -15.58 13.10 0.64
C VAL A 43 -16.21 14.35 1.26
N GLU A 44 -15.40 15.37 1.53
CA GLU A 44 -15.83 16.63 2.16
C GLU A 44 -15.74 17.78 1.15
N LYS A 45 -16.78 18.61 1.10
CA LYS A 45 -16.93 19.71 0.12
C LYS A 45 -17.08 21.10 0.76
N ASP A 46 -17.25 21.17 2.07
CA ASP A 46 -17.42 22.41 2.81
C ASP A 46 -16.07 22.95 3.32
N LEU A 47 -15.75 24.18 2.89
CA LEU A 47 -14.48 24.86 3.20
C LEU A 47 -14.38 25.25 4.68
N ASP A 48 -15.49 25.65 5.29
CA ASP A 48 -15.57 26.01 6.71
C ASP A 48 -15.26 24.84 7.66
N GLU A 49 -15.52 23.61 7.22
CA GLU A 49 -15.29 22.44 8.06
C GLU A 49 -13.84 21.95 7.99
N VAL A 50 -13.15 22.20 6.87
CA VAL A 50 -11.75 21.82 6.68
C VAL A 50 -10.78 22.91 7.15
N LEU A 51 -11.11 24.18 6.92
CA LEU A 51 -10.29 25.32 7.31
C LEU A 51 -10.66 25.77 8.72
N GLN A 52 -9.66 26.06 9.54
CA GLN A 52 -9.90 26.69 10.85
C GLN A 52 -10.00 28.21 10.75
N THR A 53 -9.39 28.80 9.73
CA THR A 53 -9.43 30.23 9.46
C THR A 53 -9.32 30.45 7.95
N HIS A 54 -10.16 31.33 7.40
CA HIS A 54 -10.15 31.72 5.98
C HIS A 54 -9.01 32.66 5.58
N SER A 55 -7.92 32.70 6.36
CA SER A 55 -6.79 33.57 6.12
C SER A 55 -5.55 32.78 5.73
N VAL A 56 -4.86 33.26 4.70
CA VAL A 56 -3.60 32.69 4.22
C VAL A 56 -2.44 33.28 5.01
N PHE A 57 -1.59 32.40 5.54
CA PHE A 57 -0.41 32.76 6.30
C PHE A 57 0.85 32.59 5.43
N VAL A 58 1.90 33.37 5.70
CA VAL A 58 3.27 33.06 5.25
C VAL A 58 3.87 32.01 6.17
N ASN A 59 3.52 32.06 7.45
CA ASN A 59 3.95 31.09 8.45
C ASN A 59 2.88 30.94 9.55
N VAL A 60 2.25 29.77 9.65
CA VAL A 60 1.20 29.49 10.63
C VAL A 60 1.77 29.44 12.05
N SER A 61 2.97 28.91 12.23
CA SER A 61 3.62 28.81 13.56
C SER A 61 3.94 30.19 14.15
N LYS A 62 4.21 31.18 13.30
CA LYS A 62 4.48 32.57 13.70
C LYS A 62 3.25 33.48 13.63
N GLY A 63 2.11 32.99 13.14
CA GLY A 63 0.91 33.78 12.91
C GLY A 63 1.09 34.93 11.90
N GLN A 64 2.04 34.81 10.97
CA GLN A 64 2.31 35.87 9.98
C GLN A 64 1.35 35.73 8.80
N VAL A 65 0.41 36.66 8.67
CA VAL A 65 -0.54 36.72 7.54
C VAL A 65 0.14 37.18 6.24
N ALA A 66 -0.30 36.66 5.11
CA ALA A 66 0.17 37.08 3.80
C ALA A 66 -0.40 38.46 3.42
N LYS A 67 0.43 39.32 2.84
CA LYS A 67 -0.02 40.63 2.32
C LYS A 67 -0.81 40.43 1.03
N LYS A 68 -1.79 41.31 0.78
CA LYS A 68 -2.61 41.29 -0.45
C LYS A 68 -1.76 41.38 -1.73
N GLU A 69 -0.71 42.19 -1.70
CA GLU A 69 0.27 42.34 -2.80
C GLU A 69 1.00 41.02 -3.13
N ASP A 70 1.28 40.20 -2.13
CA ASP A 70 1.95 38.92 -2.30
C ASP A 70 0.99 37.86 -2.86
N LEU A 71 -0.28 37.92 -2.42
CA LEU A 71 -1.34 37.03 -2.89
C LEU A 71 -1.65 37.30 -4.36
N ILE A 72 -1.81 38.57 -4.76
CA ILE A 72 -2.08 38.91 -6.17
C ILE A 72 -0.90 38.56 -7.08
N SER A 73 0.35 38.74 -6.61
CA SER A 73 1.55 38.38 -7.37
C SER A 73 1.71 36.86 -7.55
N ALA A 74 1.27 36.06 -6.57
CA ALA A 74 1.45 34.61 -6.60
C ALA A 74 0.26 33.86 -7.23
N PHE A 75 -0.97 34.33 -6.97
CA PHE A 75 -2.21 33.64 -7.34
C PHE A 75 -3.06 34.40 -8.35
N GLY A 76 -2.77 35.69 -8.62
CA GLY A 76 -3.54 36.51 -9.55
C GLY A 76 -4.91 36.96 -9.03
N THR A 77 -5.20 36.70 -7.75
CA THR A 77 -6.46 37.05 -7.07
C THR A 77 -6.15 37.56 -5.67
N ASP A 78 -7.03 38.41 -5.11
CA ASP A 78 -7.00 38.85 -3.71
C ASP A 78 -7.98 38.07 -2.82
N ASP A 79 -8.81 37.20 -3.40
CA ASP A 79 -9.76 36.39 -2.65
C ASP A 79 -9.06 35.28 -1.85
N GLN A 80 -9.05 35.43 -0.52
CA GLN A 80 -8.37 34.50 0.38
C GLN A 80 -8.99 33.10 0.35
N THR A 81 -10.31 33.00 0.12
CA THR A 81 -11.05 31.74 0.12
C THR A 81 -10.67 30.88 -1.08
N GLU A 82 -10.61 31.48 -2.27
CA GLU A 82 -10.21 30.80 -3.49
C GLU A 82 -8.74 30.36 -3.43
N ILE A 83 -7.88 31.20 -2.85
CA ILE A 83 -6.48 30.86 -2.62
C ILE A 83 -6.35 29.69 -1.65
N CYS A 84 -7.12 29.67 -0.55
CA CYS A 84 -7.15 28.53 0.37
C CYS A 84 -7.51 27.23 -0.36
N LYS A 85 -8.52 27.25 -1.24
CA LYS A 85 -8.90 26.10 -2.07
C LYS A 85 -7.78 25.64 -3.01
N GLN A 86 -7.05 26.57 -3.63
CA GLN A 86 -5.89 26.25 -4.45
C GLN A 86 -4.74 25.65 -3.64
N ILE A 87 -4.46 26.17 -2.45
CA ILE A 87 -3.43 25.65 -1.54
C ILE A 87 -3.82 24.28 -1.01
N LEU A 88 -5.10 24.04 -0.72
CA LEU A 88 -5.58 22.76 -0.21
C LEU A 88 -5.46 21.64 -1.26
N THR A 89 -5.70 21.97 -2.53
CA THR A 89 -5.63 21.03 -3.66
C THR A 89 -4.21 20.80 -4.19
N LYS A 90 -3.41 21.86 -4.34
CA LYS A 90 -2.05 21.78 -4.92
C LYS A 90 -0.92 21.79 -3.90
N GLY A 91 -1.21 22.15 -2.65
CA GLY A 91 -0.23 22.22 -1.58
C GLY A 91 0.15 20.85 -1.03
N GLU A 92 1.23 20.82 -0.26
CA GLU A 92 1.69 19.65 0.47
C GLU A 92 1.27 19.79 1.93
N VAL A 93 0.67 18.75 2.49
CA VAL A 93 0.36 18.75 3.93
C VAL A 93 1.67 18.58 4.71
N GLN A 94 1.95 19.53 5.60
CA GLN A 94 3.05 19.42 6.52
C GLN A 94 2.61 18.52 7.67
N VAL A 95 2.94 17.24 7.55
CA VAL A 95 2.80 16.30 8.66
C VAL A 95 3.76 16.67 9.78
N SER A 96 3.27 16.64 11.02
CA SER A 96 4.13 16.78 12.20
C SER A 96 5.10 15.58 12.28
N ASP A 97 6.28 15.74 12.86
CA ASP A 97 7.26 14.65 13.01
C ASP A 97 6.67 13.40 13.69
N LYS A 98 5.78 13.59 14.69
CA LYS A 98 5.06 12.49 15.34
C LYS A 98 4.13 11.75 14.38
N GLU A 99 3.34 12.48 13.60
CA GLU A 99 2.41 11.90 12.63
C GLU A 99 3.14 11.21 11.48
N ARG A 100 4.27 11.80 11.03
CA ARG A 100 5.15 11.15 10.07
C ARG A 100 5.65 9.82 10.63
N HIS A 101 6.02 9.76 11.90
CA HIS A 101 6.44 8.50 12.53
C HIS A 101 5.31 7.48 12.56
N THR A 102 4.11 7.86 13.01
CA THR A 102 2.94 6.98 13.05
C THR A 102 2.56 6.48 11.65
N GLN A 103 2.59 7.35 10.64
CA GLN A 103 2.29 6.98 9.26
C GLN A 103 3.34 6.01 8.69
N LEU A 104 4.62 6.24 8.97
CA LEU A 104 5.69 5.33 8.57
C LEU A 104 5.57 3.98 9.28
N GLU A 105 5.28 3.95 10.58
CA GLU A 105 5.06 2.73 11.35
C GLU A 105 3.82 1.96 10.89
N GLN A 106 2.74 2.67 10.52
CA GLN A 106 1.54 2.03 9.99
C GLN A 106 1.79 1.42 8.61
N MET A 107 2.43 2.17 7.70
CA MET A 107 2.87 1.64 6.40
C MET A 107 3.82 0.46 6.56
N PHE A 108 4.73 0.51 7.53
CA PHE A 108 5.66 -0.57 7.82
C PHE A 108 4.92 -1.86 8.24
N ARG A 109 3.95 -1.75 9.16
CA ARG A 109 3.08 -2.86 9.58
C ARG A 109 2.22 -3.41 8.45
N ASP A 110 1.64 -2.53 7.63
CA ASP A 110 0.87 -2.93 6.45
C ASP A 110 1.74 -3.73 5.47
N ILE A 111 2.95 -3.26 5.17
CA ILE A 111 3.86 -3.98 4.28
C ILE A 111 4.29 -5.31 4.91
N ALA A 112 4.61 -5.35 6.21
CA ALA A 112 4.96 -6.59 6.90
C ALA A 112 3.81 -7.61 6.84
N THR A 113 2.56 -7.17 6.99
CA THR A 113 1.36 -8.02 6.89
C THR A 113 1.20 -8.58 5.47
N ILE A 114 1.35 -7.73 4.44
CA ILE A 114 1.29 -8.14 3.04
C ILE A 114 2.40 -9.13 2.69
N VAL A 115 3.61 -8.92 3.23
CA VAL A 115 4.75 -9.82 3.02
C VAL A 115 4.53 -11.14 3.76
N ALA A 116 3.94 -11.12 4.96
CA ALA A 116 3.62 -12.31 5.75
C ALA A 116 2.59 -13.21 5.07
N ASP A 117 1.53 -12.62 4.51
CA ASP A 117 0.53 -13.38 3.75
C ASP A 117 1.12 -14.00 2.46
N LYS A 118 2.18 -13.40 1.91
CA LYS A 118 2.78 -13.83 0.63
C LYS A 118 4.03 -14.67 0.75
N CYS A 119 4.66 -14.77 1.92
CA CYS A 119 5.95 -15.44 2.08
C CYS A 119 5.83 -16.68 2.95
N VAL A 120 6.36 -17.78 2.44
CA VAL A 120 6.49 -19.05 3.17
C VAL A 120 7.96 -19.43 3.24
N ASN A 121 8.31 -20.20 4.27
CA ASN A 121 9.62 -20.83 4.36
C ASN A 121 9.68 -22.00 3.35
N PRO A 122 10.63 -22.04 2.41
CA PRO A 122 10.74 -23.13 1.44
C PRO A 122 11.10 -24.48 2.08
N GLU A 123 11.67 -24.51 3.28
CA GLU A 123 12.05 -25.76 3.96
C GLU A 123 10.90 -26.37 4.77
N THR A 124 10.04 -25.53 5.37
CA THR A 124 8.95 -25.99 6.24
C THR A 124 7.55 -25.74 5.68
N LYS A 125 7.43 -25.05 4.52
CA LYS A 125 6.17 -24.56 3.93
C LYS A 125 5.25 -23.80 4.89
N ARG A 126 5.81 -23.31 6.01
CA ARG A 126 5.06 -22.56 7.03
C ARG A 126 5.07 -21.07 6.70
N PRO A 127 3.95 -20.36 6.91
CA PRO A 127 3.92 -18.91 6.77
C PRO A 127 4.76 -18.26 7.86
N TYR A 128 5.45 -17.17 7.52
CA TYR A 128 6.19 -16.39 8.52
C TYR A 128 5.24 -15.53 9.33
N THR A 129 5.50 -15.39 10.63
CA THR A 129 4.77 -14.43 11.46
C THR A 129 5.15 -13.00 11.09
N VAL A 130 4.20 -12.08 11.23
CA VAL A 130 4.41 -10.65 10.95
C VAL A 130 5.62 -10.10 11.72
N ILE A 131 5.80 -10.52 12.98
CA ILE A 131 6.91 -10.09 13.84
C ILE A 131 8.29 -10.49 13.27
N LEU A 132 8.41 -11.68 12.69
CA LEU A 132 9.68 -12.15 12.12
C LEU A 132 10.05 -11.33 10.89
N ILE A 133 9.06 -10.98 10.07
CA ILE A 133 9.23 -10.12 8.90
C ILE A 133 9.53 -8.67 9.31
N GLU A 134 8.86 -8.14 10.33
CA GLU A 134 9.17 -6.81 10.89
C GLU A 134 10.62 -6.74 11.38
N ARG A 135 11.09 -7.79 12.08
CA ARG A 135 12.48 -7.88 12.52
C ARG A 135 13.44 -7.95 11.33
N ALA A 136 13.13 -8.77 10.33
CA ALA A 136 13.95 -8.91 9.13
C ALA A 136 14.01 -7.62 8.29
N MET A 137 12.90 -6.88 8.20
CA MET A 137 12.86 -5.55 7.57
C MET A 137 13.69 -4.51 8.32
N LYS A 138 13.67 -4.53 9.66
CA LYS A 138 14.51 -3.65 10.51
C LYS A 138 15.99 -3.97 10.33
N ASP A 139 16.32 -5.25 10.22
CA ASP A 139 17.69 -5.75 10.05
C ASP A 139 18.28 -5.41 8.67
N ILE A 140 17.42 -5.30 7.65
CA ILE A 140 17.77 -4.81 6.30
C ILE A 140 17.80 -3.26 6.24
N HIS A 141 17.36 -2.58 7.29
CA HIS A 141 17.20 -1.12 7.33
C HIS A 141 16.38 -0.57 6.15
N TYR A 142 15.29 -1.26 5.80
CA TYR A 142 14.44 -0.81 4.69
C TYR A 142 13.72 0.49 5.02
N SER A 143 13.96 1.54 4.24
CA SER A 143 13.25 2.81 4.35
C SER A 143 11.97 2.81 3.51
N VAL A 144 10.83 2.74 4.20
CA VAL A 144 9.51 2.86 3.57
C VAL A 144 9.31 4.27 2.99
N LYS A 145 8.79 4.35 1.77
CA LYS A 145 8.53 5.62 1.06
C LYS A 145 7.04 5.91 0.97
N THR A 146 6.55 7.00 1.55
CA THR A 146 5.12 7.35 1.50
C THR A 146 4.57 7.59 0.08
N ASN A 147 5.45 7.88 -0.89
CA ASN A 147 5.05 8.17 -2.27
C ASN A 147 4.79 6.94 -3.14
N LYS A 148 5.16 5.73 -2.70
CA LYS A 148 4.91 4.49 -3.46
C LYS A 148 3.83 3.67 -2.78
N SER A 149 3.07 2.90 -3.56
CA SER A 149 2.07 1.97 -3.03
C SER A 149 2.72 0.88 -2.17
N THR A 150 2.04 0.50 -1.08
CA THR A 150 2.43 -0.59 -0.18
C THR A 150 2.67 -1.91 -0.92
N LYS A 151 1.89 -2.21 -1.96
CA LYS A 151 2.07 -3.43 -2.79
C LYS A 151 3.39 -3.43 -3.55
N GLN A 152 3.80 -2.28 -4.10
CA GLN A 152 5.06 -2.18 -4.84
C GLN A 152 6.25 -2.31 -3.90
N GLN A 153 6.15 -1.69 -2.72
CA GLN A 153 7.17 -1.82 -1.69
C GLN A 153 7.28 -3.24 -1.15
N ALA A 154 6.16 -3.94 -0.96
CA ALA A 154 6.18 -5.34 -0.56
C ALA A 154 6.99 -6.20 -1.55
N LEU A 155 6.87 -5.96 -2.87
CA LEU A 155 7.67 -6.69 -3.87
C LEU A 155 9.17 -6.37 -3.78
N GLU A 156 9.54 -5.11 -3.52
CA GLU A 156 10.94 -4.71 -3.30
C GLU A 156 11.50 -5.37 -2.03
N VAL A 157 10.72 -5.37 -0.95
CA VAL A 157 11.10 -5.97 0.33
C VAL A 157 11.26 -7.48 0.21
N ILE A 158 10.36 -8.16 -0.51
CA ILE A 158 10.48 -9.61 -0.76
C ILE A 158 11.78 -9.94 -1.50
N LYS A 159 12.22 -9.11 -2.45
CA LYS A 159 13.49 -9.33 -3.17
C LYS A 159 14.68 -9.24 -2.23
N GLN A 160 14.71 -8.23 -1.37
CA GLN A 160 15.81 -8.04 -0.41
C GLN A 160 15.81 -9.09 0.70
N LEU A 161 14.63 -9.45 1.21
CA LEU A 161 14.48 -10.52 2.19
C LEU A 161 14.93 -11.87 1.61
N LYS A 162 14.74 -12.10 0.30
CA LYS A 162 15.19 -13.33 -0.38
C LYS A 162 16.70 -13.53 -0.39
N GLU A 163 17.49 -12.45 -0.34
CA GLU A 163 18.96 -12.55 -0.29
C GLU A 163 19.47 -12.97 1.10
N LYS A 164 18.76 -12.58 2.17
CA LYS A 164 19.19 -12.83 3.56
C LYS A 164 18.50 -14.02 4.21
N MET A 165 17.25 -14.27 3.84
CA MET A 165 16.44 -15.40 4.27
C MET A 165 15.98 -16.16 3.04
N LYS A 166 16.01 -17.49 3.08
CA LYS A 166 15.30 -18.31 2.09
C LYS A 166 13.80 -18.08 2.31
N ILE A 167 13.24 -17.08 1.62
CA ILE A 167 11.80 -16.86 1.56
C ILE A 167 11.35 -17.16 0.14
N GLU A 168 10.25 -17.88 0.01
CA GLU A 168 9.62 -18.09 -1.28
C GLU A 168 8.20 -17.54 -1.25
N ARG A 169 7.72 -17.07 -2.40
CA ARG A 169 6.34 -16.63 -2.50
C ARG A 169 5.44 -17.86 -2.39
N ALA A 170 4.35 -17.73 -1.63
CA ALA A 170 3.35 -18.76 -1.51
C ALA A 170 2.81 -19.12 -2.91
N HIS A 171 2.85 -20.42 -3.23
CA HIS A 171 2.28 -20.97 -4.45
C HIS A 171 0.82 -21.34 -4.22
N MET A 172 0.05 -21.35 -5.30
CA MET A 172 -1.31 -21.90 -5.30
C MET A 172 -1.25 -23.37 -5.69
N ARG A 173 -2.00 -24.21 -4.98
CA ARG A 173 -2.31 -25.58 -5.39
C ARG A 173 -3.54 -25.57 -6.28
N LEU A 174 -3.34 -25.95 -7.52
CA LEU A 174 -4.41 -26.10 -8.49
C LEU A 174 -4.59 -27.58 -8.80
N ARG A 175 -5.84 -28.01 -8.81
CA ARG A 175 -6.26 -29.28 -9.35
C ARG A 175 -6.86 -29.04 -10.73
N PHE A 176 -6.30 -29.73 -11.70
CA PHE A 176 -6.85 -29.76 -13.03
C PHE A 176 -7.54 -31.09 -13.23
N ILE A 177 -8.80 -31.06 -13.67
CA ILE A 177 -9.55 -32.24 -14.09
C ILE A 177 -9.71 -32.16 -15.60
N LEU A 178 -9.03 -33.05 -16.31
CA LEU A 178 -8.96 -33.05 -17.77
C LEU A 178 -9.34 -34.41 -18.38
N PRO A 179 -9.89 -34.44 -19.59
CA PRO A 179 -10.04 -35.68 -20.36
C PRO A 179 -8.68 -36.25 -20.80
N VAL A 180 -8.55 -37.58 -20.77
CA VAL A 180 -7.29 -38.32 -21.06
C VAL A 180 -6.71 -38.01 -22.46
N ASN A 181 -7.54 -37.62 -23.42
CA ASN A 181 -7.12 -37.37 -24.81
C ASN A 181 -6.27 -36.11 -25.01
N GLU A 182 -6.40 -35.09 -24.15
CA GLU A 182 -5.70 -33.80 -24.29
C GLU A 182 -4.73 -33.51 -23.13
N GLY A 183 -4.77 -34.30 -22.06
CA GLY A 183 -3.92 -34.14 -20.88
C GLY A 183 -2.40 -34.24 -21.13
N LYS A 184 -1.95 -35.00 -22.14
CA LYS A 184 -0.52 -35.13 -22.48
C LYS A 184 0.08 -33.86 -23.11
N LYS A 185 -0.68 -33.17 -23.97
CA LYS A 185 -0.24 -31.92 -24.61
C LYS A 185 -0.17 -30.77 -23.60
N LEU A 186 -1.18 -30.70 -22.73
CA LEU A 186 -1.19 -29.76 -21.63
C LEU A 186 -0.06 -30.05 -20.64
N LYS A 187 0.22 -31.32 -20.31
CA LYS A 187 1.37 -31.68 -19.48
C LYS A 187 2.70 -31.15 -20.04
N GLU A 188 2.95 -31.26 -21.35
CA GLU A 188 4.19 -30.72 -21.95
C GLU A 188 4.28 -29.18 -21.88
N LYS A 189 3.17 -28.46 -22.03
CA LYS A 189 3.15 -26.98 -21.93
C LYS A 189 3.11 -26.47 -20.50
N LEU A 190 2.57 -27.26 -19.58
CA LEU A 190 2.51 -26.96 -18.16
C LEU A 190 3.85 -27.28 -17.47
N LYS A 191 4.58 -28.31 -17.89
CA LYS A 191 5.90 -28.67 -17.34
C LYS A 191 6.92 -27.51 -17.27
N PRO A 192 7.03 -26.58 -18.25
CA PRO A 192 7.89 -25.40 -18.12
C PRO A 192 7.29 -24.25 -17.30
N LEU A 193 5.97 -24.20 -17.09
CA LEU A 193 5.28 -23.14 -16.35
C LEU A 193 5.02 -23.48 -14.87
N ILE A 194 5.11 -24.76 -14.51
CA ILE A 194 4.79 -25.29 -13.17
C ILE A 194 6.08 -25.69 -12.45
N LYS A 195 6.22 -25.33 -11.17
CA LYS A 195 7.41 -25.63 -10.37
C LYS A 195 7.45 -27.07 -9.86
N VAL A 196 6.30 -27.60 -9.42
CA VAL A 196 6.18 -28.95 -8.85
C VAL A 196 4.83 -29.54 -9.25
N ILE A 197 4.85 -30.80 -9.70
CA ILE A 197 3.66 -31.63 -9.94
C ILE A 197 3.63 -32.63 -8.77
N GLU A 198 2.60 -32.59 -7.93
CA GLU A 198 2.54 -33.41 -6.70
C GLU A 198 1.87 -34.77 -6.94
N SER A 199 0.81 -34.83 -7.76
CA SER A 199 0.06 -36.06 -8.00
C SER A 199 -0.48 -36.12 -9.42
N GLU A 200 -0.35 -37.30 -10.04
CA GLU A 200 -0.94 -37.64 -11.34
C GLU A 200 -1.73 -38.95 -11.22
N ASP A 201 -3.07 -38.86 -11.20
CA ASP A 201 -3.93 -40.03 -11.16
C ASP A 201 -4.51 -40.33 -12.55
N TYR A 202 -4.30 -41.57 -13.01
CA TYR A 202 -4.77 -42.10 -14.30
C TYR A 202 -5.82 -43.19 -14.05
N SER A 203 -7.03 -42.81 -13.65
CA SER A 203 -8.13 -43.77 -13.48
C SER A 203 -9.18 -43.68 -14.59
N GLN A 204 -9.86 -42.54 -14.72
CA GLN A 204 -10.92 -42.32 -15.74
C GLN A 204 -11.02 -40.86 -16.23
N GLN A 205 -10.56 -39.93 -15.39
CA GLN A 205 -10.26 -38.53 -15.72
C GLN A 205 -8.81 -38.28 -15.31
N LEU A 206 -8.11 -37.41 -16.05
CA LEU A 206 -6.74 -37.04 -15.75
C LEU A 206 -6.79 -35.93 -14.71
N GLU A 207 -6.46 -36.28 -13.48
CA GLU A 207 -6.33 -35.33 -12.39
C GLU A 207 -4.86 -34.99 -12.20
N ILE A 208 -4.53 -33.71 -12.31
CA ILE A 208 -3.19 -33.21 -12.04
C ILE A 208 -3.28 -32.20 -10.91
N VAL A 209 -2.53 -32.44 -9.83
CA VAL A 209 -2.30 -31.45 -8.77
C VAL A 209 -0.95 -30.78 -9.00
N CYS A 210 -0.98 -29.45 -9.15
CA CYS A 210 0.19 -28.64 -9.49
C CYS A 210 0.33 -27.41 -8.59
N LEU A 211 1.58 -27.06 -8.30
CA LEU A 211 1.97 -25.85 -7.60
C LEU A 211 2.38 -24.75 -8.59
N ILE A 212 1.61 -23.66 -8.60
CA ILE A 212 1.76 -22.55 -9.55
C ILE A 212 1.89 -21.22 -8.83
N ASP A 213 2.74 -20.34 -9.36
CA ASP A 213 2.82 -18.95 -8.92
C ASP A 213 1.53 -18.19 -9.33
N PRO A 214 0.86 -17.46 -8.41
CA PRO A 214 -0.43 -16.80 -8.67
C PRO A 214 -0.40 -15.76 -9.79
N GLY A 215 0.79 -15.26 -10.16
CA GLY A 215 0.97 -14.36 -11.30
C GLY A 215 0.80 -15.04 -12.66
N CYS A 216 1.10 -16.34 -12.76
CA CYS A 216 0.96 -17.13 -13.97
C CYS A 216 -0.39 -17.85 -14.07
N PHE A 217 -1.22 -17.79 -13.01
CA PHE A 217 -2.55 -18.40 -12.96
C PHE A 217 -3.42 -18.02 -14.16
N ARG A 218 -3.41 -16.72 -14.53
CA ARG A 218 -4.27 -16.21 -15.61
C ARG A 218 -3.85 -16.69 -16.99
N GLU A 219 -2.55 -16.76 -17.26
CA GLU A 219 -2.03 -17.31 -18.52
C GLU A 219 -2.29 -18.81 -18.60
N ILE A 220 -2.17 -19.52 -17.47
CA ILE A 220 -2.42 -20.94 -17.37
C ILE A 220 -3.92 -21.23 -17.59
N ASP A 221 -4.83 -20.54 -16.90
CA ASP A 221 -6.29 -20.69 -17.10
C ASP A 221 -6.69 -20.41 -18.56
N GLU A 222 -6.14 -19.36 -19.18
CA GLU A 222 -6.43 -19.02 -20.56
C GLU A 222 -5.88 -20.07 -21.54
N LEU A 223 -4.67 -20.58 -21.29
CA LEU A 223 -4.05 -21.64 -22.08
C LEU A 223 -4.88 -22.93 -21.99
N ILE A 224 -5.31 -23.32 -20.79
CA ILE A 224 -6.13 -24.51 -20.58
C ILE A 224 -7.50 -24.36 -21.25
N LYS A 225 -8.15 -23.20 -21.15
CA LYS A 225 -9.44 -22.94 -21.83
C LYS A 225 -9.30 -22.98 -23.35
N LYS A 226 -8.24 -22.38 -23.90
CA LYS A 226 -7.95 -22.37 -25.33
C LYS A 226 -7.66 -23.76 -25.86
N GLU A 227 -6.83 -24.53 -25.15
CA GLU A 227 -6.35 -25.81 -25.63
C GLU A 227 -7.38 -26.93 -25.42
N THR A 228 -8.12 -26.90 -24.29
CA THR A 228 -9.13 -27.92 -23.93
C THR A 228 -10.53 -27.59 -24.46
N LYS A 229 -10.70 -26.55 -25.29
CA LYS A 229 -12.00 -26.05 -25.81
C LYS A 229 -13.10 -25.96 -24.72
N GLY A 230 -12.74 -25.52 -23.52
CA GLY A 230 -13.67 -25.38 -22.39
C GLY A 230 -14.13 -26.67 -21.70
N LYS A 231 -13.49 -27.82 -21.97
CA LYS A 231 -13.78 -29.11 -21.29
C LYS A 231 -12.91 -29.40 -20.06
N GLY A 232 -11.89 -28.58 -19.79
CA GLY A 232 -11.06 -28.70 -18.59
C GLY A 232 -11.73 -27.99 -17.42
N SER A 233 -11.93 -28.68 -16.31
CA SER A 233 -12.34 -28.05 -15.05
C SER A 233 -11.10 -27.72 -14.23
N LEU A 234 -10.99 -26.48 -13.79
CA LEU A 234 -9.91 -26.00 -12.95
C LEU A 234 -10.47 -25.77 -11.56
N GLU A 235 -10.12 -26.64 -10.62
CA GLU A 235 -10.46 -26.50 -9.22
C GLU A 235 -9.26 -25.96 -8.46
N VAL A 236 -9.43 -24.84 -7.77
CA VAL A 236 -8.42 -24.32 -6.86
C VAL A 236 -8.55 -25.14 -5.57
N LEU A 237 -7.69 -26.14 -5.39
CA LEU A 237 -7.67 -26.96 -4.16
C LEU A 237 -7.22 -26.11 -2.97
N ASN A 238 -6.16 -25.33 -3.13
CA ASN A 238 -5.69 -24.46 -2.08
C ASN A 238 -5.12 -23.16 -2.65
N LEU A 239 -5.71 -22.03 -2.24
CA LEU A 239 -5.23 -20.69 -2.60
C LEU A 239 -3.86 -20.39 -1.97
N LYS A 240 -3.46 -21.20 -0.99
CA LYS A 240 -2.21 -21.07 -0.26
C LYS A 240 -1.65 -22.47 -0.07
N ASP A 241 -0.44 -22.76 -0.55
CA ASP A 241 0.33 -23.87 0.02
C ASP A 241 0.83 -23.46 1.41
N VAL A 242 -0.09 -23.47 2.36
CA VAL A 242 0.21 -23.69 3.77
C VAL A 242 -0.13 -25.16 3.98
N GLU A 243 0.82 -25.96 4.44
CA GLU A 243 0.45 -27.17 5.16
C GLU A 243 -0.39 -26.71 6.36
N GLU A 244 -1.72 -26.81 6.23
CA GLU A 244 -2.66 -26.82 7.35
C GLU A 244 -2.35 -28.08 8.17
N GLY A 245 -1.32 -27.99 8.98
CA GLY A 245 -1.21 -28.78 10.19
C GLY A 245 -2.16 -28.17 11.22
N ASP A 246 -3.47 -28.38 11.04
CA ASP A 246 -4.42 -28.33 12.16
C ASP A 246 -4.14 -29.55 13.06
N GLU A 247 -2.99 -29.51 13.74
CA GLU A 247 -2.93 -30.06 15.08
C GLU A 247 -3.89 -29.22 15.91
N LYS A 248 -5.10 -29.78 16.09
CA LYS A 248 -6.04 -29.40 17.12
C LYS A 248 -5.26 -29.18 18.43
N PHE A 249 -5.23 -27.95 18.90
CA PHE A 249 -4.98 -27.68 20.30
C PHE A 249 -6.30 -27.80 21.05
N GLU A 250 -6.59 -29.03 21.50
CA GLU A 250 -7.19 -29.29 22.82
C GLU A 250 -6.15 -30.00 23.69
#